data_AF-A0A9J6EAW8-F1
#
_entry.id   AF-A0A9J6EAW8-F1
#
_cell.length_a   1.000
_cell.length_b   1.000
_cell.length_c   1.000
_cell.angle_alpha   90.00
_cell.angle_beta   90.00
_cell.angle_gamma   90.00
#
_symmetry.space_group_name_H-M   'P 1'
#
loop_
_entity.id
_entity.type
_entity.pdbx_description
1 polymer ?
#
loop_
_entity_poly.entity_id
_entity_poly.type
_entity_poly.pdbx_seq_one_letter_code
_entity_poly.pdbx_strand_id
1 'polypeptide(L)'
;MKDYAAHTYDAKLVSVNPTVEFMNNVSRWFALMDISNCQQYIYGNHSDTRQFDDSEDSRLHWLEHAFSEYIEELNMANAPMSFLTKGTHNALVFTTVANVQIIRFLLDGRLKFVLTRKFSSDPIVSLFEKLRRSAS
;
A
#
# COMPACT_ATOMS: atom_id res chain seq x y z
N MET A 1 -8.21 -53.60 9.30
CA MET A 1 -9.42 -52.89 9.77
C MET A 1 -9.13 -52.28 11.14
N LYS A 2 -8.75 -51.01 11.17
CA LYS A 2 -9.06 -50.01 12.22
C LYS A 2 -8.47 -48.68 11.75
N ASP A 3 -9.39 -47.84 11.28
CA ASP A 3 -9.22 -46.44 10.92
C ASP A 3 -8.87 -45.57 12.12
N TYR A 4 -8.58 -44.30 11.79
CA TYR A 4 -8.66 -43.08 12.59
C TYR A 4 -7.35 -42.58 13.23
N ALA A 5 -6.50 -42.00 12.40
CA ALA A 5 -6.01 -40.64 12.68
C ALA A 5 -6.74 -39.68 11.73
N ALA A 6 -8.03 -39.46 12.01
CA ALA A 6 -8.74 -38.34 11.44
C ALA A 6 -8.03 -37.08 11.96
N HIS A 7 -7.16 -36.51 11.14
CA HIS A 7 -6.75 -35.13 11.31
C HIS A 7 -8.03 -34.31 11.28
N THR A 8 -8.49 -33.92 12.47
CA THR A 8 -9.53 -32.93 12.66
C THR A 8 -9.02 -31.63 12.03
N TYR A 9 -9.25 -31.48 10.74
CA TYR A 9 -9.28 -30.18 10.08
C TYR A 9 -10.34 -29.39 10.84
N ASP A 10 -9.89 -28.45 11.66
CA ASP A 10 -10.78 -27.53 12.33
C ASP A 10 -11.49 -26.73 11.24
N ALA A 11 -12.76 -27.06 11.03
CA ALA A 11 -13.65 -26.40 10.08
C ALA A 11 -13.94 -24.93 10.48
N LYS A 12 -13.18 -24.35 11.42
CA LYS A 12 -13.12 -22.92 11.73
C LYS A 12 -11.98 -22.18 11.03
N LEU A 13 -11.04 -22.87 10.38
CA LEU A 13 -10.14 -22.25 9.38
C LEU A 13 -10.87 -22.06 8.03
N VAL A 14 -12.15 -21.70 8.09
CA VAL A 14 -12.97 -21.36 6.93
C VAL A 14 -12.39 -20.09 6.33
N SER A 15 -11.55 -20.31 5.31
CA SER A 15 -11.06 -19.31 4.36
C SER A 15 -10.17 -18.21 4.95
N VAL A 16 -8.88 -18.52 5.14
CA VAL A 16 -7.82 -17.50 5.40
C VAL A 16 -7.49 -16.65 4.17
N ASN A 17 -7.90 -17.08 2.98
CA ASN A 17 -7.51 -16.47 1.71
C ASN A 17 -7.92 -14.99 1.57
N PRO A 18 -9.15 -14.55 1.92
CA PRO A 18 -9.55 -13.14 1.84
C PRO A 18 -8.71 -12.24 2.76
N THR A 19 -8.32 -12.74 3.94
CA THR A 19 -7.43 -12.01 4.84
C THR A 19 -6.03 -11.90 4.25
N VAL A 20 -5.49 -12.99 3.69
CA VAL A 20 -4.18 -12.98 3.02
C VAL A 20 -4.19 -12.03 1.81
N GLU A 21 -5.24 -12.06 1.01
CA GLU A 21 -5.43 -11.16 -0.13
C GLU A 21 -5.51 -9.70 0.30
N PHE A 22 -6.28 -9.39 1.35
CA PHE A 22 -6.32 -8.06 1.94
C PHE A 22 -4.94 -7.59 2.40
N MET A 23 -4.23 -8.42 3.17
CA MET A 23 -2.89 -8.10 3.65
C MET A 23 -1.91 -7.88 2.49
N ASN A 24 -2.00 -8.68 1.42
CA ASN A 24 -1.16 -8.53 0.24
C ASN A 24 -1.45 -7.22 -0.51
N ASN A 25 -2.72 -6.89 -0.74
CA ASN A 25 -3.10 -5.64 -1.42
C ASN A 25 -2.67 -4.40 -0.62
N VAL A 26 -2.94 -4.38 0.69
CA VAL A 26 -2.54 -3.24 1.54
C VAL A 26 -1.02 -3.15 1.68
N SER A 27 -0.32 -4.29 1.84
CA SER A 27 1.15 -4.31 1.90
C SER A 27 1.77 -3.79 0.61
N ARG A 28 1.23 -4.21 -0.55
CA ARG A 28 1.70 -3.74 -1.86
C ARG A 28 1.46 -2.25 -2.04
N TRP A 29 0.27 -1.76 -1.70
CA TRP A 29 -0.02 -0.32 -1.69
C TRP A 29 1.00 0.43 -0.84
N PHE A 30 1.26 -0.02 0.39
CA PHE A 30 2.22 0.64 1.28
C PHE A 30 3.64 0.64 0.67
N ALA A 31 4.08 -0.48 0.10
CA ALA A 31 5.40 -0.59 -0.53
C ALA A 31 5.58 0.41 -1.68
N LEU A 32 4.54 0.60 -2.51
CA LEU A 32 4.56 1.56 -3.62
C LEU A 32 4.50 3.01 -3.14
N MET A 33 3.82 3.27 -2.02
CA MET A 33 3.70 4.61 -1.44
C MET A 33 4.89 5.02 -0.56
N ASP A 34 5.83 4.10 -0.32
CA ASP A 34 6.95 4.30 0.59
C ASP A 34 8.34 3.93 -0.01
N ILE A 35 8.52 4.17 -1.31
CA ILE A 35 9.79 3.91 -2.02
C ILE A 35 10.85 4.95 -1.61
N SER A 36 12.01 4.48 -1.16
CA SER A 36 12.93 5.31 -0.38
C SER A 36 14.20 5.80 -1.06
N ASN A 37 14.56 5.26 -2.23
CA ASN A 37 15.53 4.18 -2.26
C ASN A 37 15.75 3.56 -3.64
N CYS A 38 16.69 4.03 -4.49
CA CYS A 38 16.98 3.36 -5.78
C CYS A 38 17.68 1.99 -5.66
N GLN A 39 18.06 1.56 -4.46
CA GLN A 39 18.69 0.26 -4.20
C GLN A 39 17.81 -0.66 -3.34
N GLN A 40 16.68 -0.16 -2.82
CA GLN A 40 15.81 -0.90 -1.91
C GLN A 40 15.32 -2.21 -2.53
N TYR A 41 14.92 -2.18 -3.80
CA TYR A 41 14.47 -3.37 -4.53
C TYR A 41 15.57 -4.41 -4.71
N ILE A 42 16.84 -3.99 -4.76
CA ILE A 42 17.98 -4.89 -4.94
C ILE A 42 18.24 -5.65 -3.65
N TYR A 43 18.37 -4.94 -2.53
CA TYR A 43 18.65 -5.57 -1.24
C TYR A 43 17.45 -6.32 -0.67
N GLY A 44 16.23 -5.84 -0.94
CA GLY A 44 15.00 -6.47 -0.48
C GLY A 44 14.44 -7.53 -1.41
N ASN A 45 15.04 -7.72 -2.60
CA ASN A 45 14.51 -8.56 -3.68
C ASN A 45 13.00 -8.33 -3.93
N HIS A 46 12.57 -7.07 -3.92
CA HIS A 46 11.17 -6.69 -3.96
C HIS A 46 10.93 -5.62 -5.02
N SER A 47 10.41 -6.03 -6.18
CA SER A 47 10.22 -5.19 -7.37
C SER A 47 9.33 -3.97 -7.14
N ASP A 48 8.31 -4.06 -6.28
CA ASP A 48 7.42 -2.91 -6.01
C ASP A 48 8.18 -1.76 -5.32
N THR A 49 9.33 -2.02 -4.68
CA THR A 49 10.14 -0.98 -4.04
C THR A 49 11.16 -0.31 -4.96
N ARG A 50 11.12 -0.59 -6.27
CA ARG A 50 11.95 0.11 -7.27
C ARG A 50 11.45 1.54 -7.45
N GLN A 51 12.33 2.50 -7.70
CA GLN A 51 11.89 3.86 -8.06
C GLN A 51 10.97 3.85 -9.29
N PHE A 52 10.09 4.84 -9.39
CA PHE A 52 9.34 5.08 -10.63
C PHE A 52 10.22 5.89 -11.56
N ASP A 53 10.45 5.40 -12.77
CA ASP A 53 11.21 6.09 -13.83
C ASP A 53 10.52 6.02 -15.20
N ASP A 54 9.27 5.55 -15.22
CA ASP A 54 8.39 5.47 -16.39
C ASP A 54 6.98 5.97 -15.97
N SER A 55 6.41 6.91 -16.72
CA SER A 55 5.05 7.43 -16.46
C SER A 55 3.96 6.40 -16.77
N GLU A 56 4.28 5.38 -17.58
CA GLU A 56 3.39 4.27 -17.93
C GLU A 56 3.72 2.99 -17.11
N ASP A 57 4.42 3.15 -15.98
CA ASP A 57 4.75 2.02 -15.11
C ASP A 57 3.48 1.27 -14.67
N SER A 58 3.44 -0.04 -14.94
CA SER A 58 2.33 -0.93 -14.56
C SER A 58 1.90 -0.83 -13.09
N ARG A 59 2.82 -0.48 -12.19
CA ARG A 59 2.54 -0.29 -10.76
C ARG A 59 1.70 0.98 -10.50
N LEU A 60 1.85 2.02 -11.32
CA LEU A 60 0.99 3.20 -11.29
C LEU A 60 -0.43 2.85 -11.73
N HIS A 61 -0.58 2.06 -12.80
CA HIS A 61 -1.88 1.55 -13.23
C HIS A 61 -2.55 0.68 -12.17
N TRP A 62 -1.77 -0.16 -11.47
CA TRP A 62 -2.28 -0.97 -10.37
C TRP A 62 -2.80 -0.10 -9.21
N LEU A 63 -2.09 0.97 -8.83
CA LEU A 63 -2.56 1.90 -7.80
C LEU A 63 -3.83 2.63 -8.22
N GLU A 64 -3.89 3.13 -9.45
CA GLU A 64 -4.98 3.95 -9.94
C GLU A 64 -6.28 3.15 -10.11
N HIS A 65 -6.18 1.95 -10.70
CA HIS A 65 -7.35 1.16 -11.06
C HIS A 65 -7.57 0.01 -10.07
N ALA A 66 -6.69 -0.99 -10.07
CA ALA A 66 -6.93 -2.23 -9.35
C ALA A 66 -7.06 -2.03 -7.82
N PHE A 67 -6.20 -1.23 -7.21
CA PHE A 67 -6.27 -0.96 -5.77
C PHE A 67 -7.48 -0.07 -5.41
N SER A 68 -7.77 0.96 -6.22
CA SER A 68 -8.93 1.83 -5.99
C SER A 68 -10.24 1.05 -6.07
N GLU A 69 -10.40 0.22 -7.11
CA GLU A 69 -11.56 -0.66 -7.29
C GLU A 69 -11.69 -1.64 -6.13
N TYR A 70 -10.58 -2.27 -5.72
CA TYR A 70 -10.55 -3.18 -4.59
C TYR A 70 -11.02 -2.55 -3.27
N ILE A 71 -10.57 -1.32 -2.97
CA ILE A 71 -10.99 -0.60 -1.76
C ILE A 71 -12.48 -0.23 -1.81
N GLU A 72 -12.98 0.18 -2.98
CA GLU A 72 -14.40 0.53 -3.16
C GLU A 72 -15.28 -0.71 -2.97
N GLU A 73 -14.89 -1.86 -3.56
CA GLU A 73 -15.58 -3.14 -3.39
C GLU A 73 -15.63 -3.59 -1.93
N LEU A 74 -14.51 -3.50 -1.21
CA LEU A 74 -14.47 -3.78 0.23
C LEU A 74 -15.39 -2.85 1.01
N ASN A 75 -15.44 -1.56 0.67
CA ASN A 75 -16.29 -0.61 1.37
C ASN A 75 -17.78 -0.86 1.11
N MET A 76 -18.15 -1.21 -0.12
CA MET A 76 -19.53 -1.58 -0.50
C MET A 76 -19.98 -2.89 0.15
N ALA A 77 -19.12 -3.91 0.16
CA ALA A 77 -19.44 -5.25 0.68
C ALA A 77 -19.76 -5.27 2.18
N ASN A 78 -19.35 -4.24 2.93
CA ASN A 78 -19.56 -4.16 4.36
C ASN A 78 -20.76 -3.27 4.76
N ALA A 79 -21.51 -2.70 3.81
CA ALA A 79 -22.70 -1.90 4.14
C ALA A 79 -23.76 -2.69 4.94
N PRO A 80 -24.34 -2.13 6.03
CA PRO A 80 -24.27 -0.74 6.47
C PRO A 80 -23.06 -0.39 7.37
N MET A 81 -22.23 -1.36 7.77
CA MET A 81 -21.03 -1.12 8.58
C MET A 81 -19.84 -0.80 7.66
N SER A 82 -19.53 0.48 7.44
CA SER A 82 -18.40 0.85 6.56
C SER A 82 -17.09 0.18 7.01
N PHE A 83 -16.42 -0.54 6.10
CA PHE A 83 -15.12 -1.19 6.38
C PHE A 83 -14.09 -0.17 6.87
N LEU A 84 -14.01 0.97 6.17
CA LEU A 84 -13.26 2.14 6.58
C LEU A 84 -14.23 3.26 6.96
N THR A 85 -13.82 4.14 7.88
CA THR A 85 -14.58 5.38 8.06
C THR A 85 -14.62 6.15 6.74
N LYS A 86 -15.69 6.92 6.49
CA LYS A 86 -15.79 7.77 5.30
C LYS A 86 -14.56 8.66 5.10
N GLY A 87 -14.00 9.19 6.21
CA GLY A 87 -12.79 10.00 6.17
C GLY A 87 -11.57 9.21 5.72
N THR A 88 -11.35 8.03 6.29
CA THR A 88 -10.22 7.15 5.93
C THR A 88 -10.33 6.65 4.50
N HIS A 89 -11.51 6.22 4.06
CA HIS A 89 -11.76 5.81 2.69
C HIS A 89 -11.40 6.92 1.69
N ASN A 90 -11.96 8.12 1.89
CA ASN A 90 -11.72 9.25 1.00
C ASN A 90 -10.25 9.66 0.99
N ALA A 91 -9.59 9.68 2.16
CA ALA A 91 -8.17 9.98 2.25
C ALA A 91 -7.33 8.95 1.50
N LEU A 92 -7.62 7.66 1.66
CA LEU A 92 -6.89 6.57 1.01
C LEU A 92 -6.97 6.67 -0.52
N VAL A 93 -8.19 6.82 -1.07
CA VAL A 93 -8.40 6.96 -2.52
C VAL A 93 -7.77 8.26 -3.04
N PHE A 94 -8.02 9.40 -2.37
CA PHE A 94 -7.47 10.69 -2.77
C PHE A 94 -5.94 10.68 -2.78
N THR A 95 -5.31 10.20 -1.70
CA THR A 95 -3.85 10.10 -1.61
C THR A 95 -3.30 9.20 -2.70
N THR A 96 -3.94 8.07 -2.99
CA THR A 96 -3.50 7.14 -4.04
C THR A 96 -3.52 7.82 -5.41
N VAL A 97 -4.65 8.39 -5.80
CA VAL A 97 -4.82 9.06 -7.11
C VAL A 97 -3.90 10.26 -7.25
N ALA A 98 -3.80 11.10 -6.21
CA ALA A 98 -2.94 12.28 -6.22
C ALA A 98 -1.45 11.90 -6.38
N ASN A 99 -1.01 10.81 -5.73
CA ASN A 99 0.36 10.31 -5.89
C ASN A 99 0.61 9.78 -7.31
N VAL A 100 -0.32 9.03 -7.91
CA VAL A 100 -0.17 8.59 -9.30
C VAL A 100 -0.03 9.79 -10.25
N GLN A 101 -0.91 10.77 -10.11
CA GLN A 101 -0.90 11.96 -10.97
C GLN A 101 0.38 12.79 -10.84
N ILE A 102 0.86 13.04 -9.62
CA ILE A 102 2.10 13.81 -9.42
C ILE A 102 3.32 13.04 -9.90
N ILE A 103 3.36 11.70 -9.75
CA ILE A 103 4.46 10.88 -10.27
C ILE A 103 4.53 11.02 -11.80
N ARG A 104 3.41 10.81 -12.50
CA ARG A 104 3.36 10.96 -13.96
C ARG A 104 3.80 12.36 -14.39
N PHE A 105 3.22 13.39 -13.78
CA PHE A 105 3.56 14.79 -14.07
C PHE A 105 5.07 15.09 -13.90
N LEU A 106 5.70 14.57 -12.85
CA LEU A 106 7.12 14.77 -12.61
C LEU A 106 8.00 14.04 -13.63
N LEU A 107 7.65 12.80 -13.99
CA LEU A 107 8.38 11.99 -14.97
C LEU A 107 8.27 12.59 -16.38
N ASP A 108 7.07 13.00 -16.79
CA ASP A 108 6.84 13.72 -18.04
C ASP A 108 7.58 15.08 -18.06
N GLY A 109 7.74 15.68 -16.87
CA GLY A 109 8.52 16.89 -16.60
C GLY A 109 10.05 16.71 -16.66
N ARG A 110 10.57 15.55 -17.10
CA ARG A 110 11.99 15.19 -17.24
C ARG A 110 12.73 14.85 -15.94
N LEU A 111 12.02 14.57 -14.84
CA LEU A 111 12.69 13.92 -13.71
C LEU A 111 13.10 12.51 -14.11
N LYS A 112 14.33 12.12 -13.74
CA LYS A 112 14.86 10.77 -14.05
C LYS A 112 14.12 9.66 -13.30
N PHE A 113 13.64 9.97 -12.11
CA PHE A 113 12.87 9.06 -11.27
C PHE A 113 12.14 9.81 -10.15
N VAL A 114 11.19 9.14 -9.51
CA VAL A 114 10.42 9.61 -8.36
C VAL A 114 10.49 8.59 -7.21
N LEU A 115 10.64 9.11 -5.98
CA LEU A 115 10.65 8.34 -4.73
C LEU A 115 9.47 8.75 -3.87
N THR A 116 8.52 7.85 -3.66
CA THR A 116 7.24 8.16 -2.99
C THR A 116 7.36 8.45 -1.51
N ARG A 117 8.42 7.98 -0.83
CA ARG A 117 8.70 8.35 0.56
C ARG A 117 8.83 9.87 0.77
N LYS A 118 9.15 10.63 -0.28
CA LYS A 118 9.25 12.10 -0.23
C LYS A 118 7.90 12.82 -0.20
N PHE A 119 6.79 12.10 -0.38
CA PHE A 119 5.43 12.64 -0.30
C PHE A 119 4.80 12.47 1.10
N SER A 120 5.53 11.91 2.06
CA SER A 120 5.10 11.77 3.45
C SER A 120 5.52 12.96 4.32
N SER A 121 4.85 13.13 5.46
CA SER A 121 5.21 14.11 6.49
C SER A 121 6.21 13.59 7.53
N ASP A 122 6.68 12.34 7.39
CA ASP A 122 7.60 11.69 8.33
C ASP A 122 8.85 12.51 8.68
N PRO A 123 9.50 13.22 7.73
CA PRO A 123 10.65 14.07 8.07
C PRO A 123 10.29 15.21 9.05
N ILE A 124 9.08 15.76 8.94
CA ILE A 124 8.57 16.82 9.83
C ILE A 124 8.28 16.22 11.20
N VAL A 125 7.64 15.05 11.26
CA VAL A 125 7.38 14.33 12.52
C VAL A 125 8.68 14.00 13.25
N SER A 126 9.69 13.50 12.51
CA SER A 126 11.02 13.22 13.07
C SER A 126 11.71 14.48 13.61
N LEU A 127 11.54 15.62 12.94
CA LEU A 127 12.06 16.90 13.44
C LEU A 127 11.40 17.29 14.77
N PHE A 128 10.07 17.24 14.87
CA PHE A 128 9.37 17.56 16.11
C PHE A 128 9.72 16.62 17.26
N GLU A 129 9.94 15.34 16.97
CA GLU A 129 10.42 14.40 17.97
C GLU A 129 11.80 14.79 18.52
N LYS A 130 12.73 15.20 17.65
CA LYS A 130 14.07 15.66 18.05
C LYS A 130 13.96 16.92 18.92
N LEU A 131 13.15 17.89 18.50
CA LEU A 131 12.92 19.13 19.25
C LEU A 131 12.35 18.86 20.65
N ARG A 132 11.39 17.93 20.76
CA ARG A 132 10.82 17.52 22.05
C ARG A 132 11.87 16.91 22.97
N ARG A 133 12.76 16.06 22.44
CA ARG A 133 13.84 15.43 23.22
C ARG A 133 14.92 16.42 23.65
N SER A 134 15.21 17.45 22.85
CA SER A 134 16.21 18.47 23.19
C SER A 134 15.73 19.54 24.16
N ALA A 135 14.41 19.68 24.33
CA ALA A 135 13.79 20.57 25.32
C ALA A 135 13.58 19.89 26.68
N SER A 136 13.99 18.62 26.82
CA SER A 136 13.99 17.81 28.05
C SER A 136 15.39 17.78 28.65
#